data_AF-A0A1Y4TZ02-F1
#
_entry.id   AF-A0A1Y4TZ02-F1
#
_cell.length_a   1.000
_cell.length_b   1.000
_cell.length_c   1.000
_cell.angle_alpha   90.00
_cell.angle_beta   90.00
_cell.angle_gamma   90.00
#
_symmetry.space_group_name_H-M   'P 1'
#
loop_
_entity.id
_entity.type
_entity.pdbx_description
1 polymer ?
#
loop_
_entity_poly.entity_id
_entity_poly.type
_entity_poly.pdbx_seq_one_letter_code
_entity_poly.pdbx_strand_id
1 'polypeptide(L)'
;MKKENRKMAQQRRAQERRKKERIRKLKKFLTIAVPCLAVILLIAAIALSSRSSGDDSSSGTTAEDTSGTDTADTSSDETGSTSYSTDTSLTVESGDTVNIDYVGTVDGVEFEGGSTDGAGTDLVIGSGSYIDGFEDQLIDAHPGDTVEVNVTFPEDYGVEDLNGKAAGITGRLFPADTV
;
A
#
# COMPACT_ATOMS: atom_id res chain seq x y z
N MET A 1 -23.24 49.52 -8.96
CA MET A 1 -23.60 48.94 -7.64
C MET A 1 -24.32 47.58 -7.69
N LYS A 2 -25.18 47.22 -8.68
CA LYS A 2 -25.93 45.94 -8.67
C LYS A 2 -25.17 44.66 -9.08
N LYS A 3 -24.05 44.78 -9.81
CA LYS A 3 -23.30 43.60 -10.31
C LYS A 3 -22.42 42.94 -9.24
N GLU A 4 -21.96 43.69 -8.24
CA GLU A 4 -21.10 43.17 -7.18
C GLU A 4 -21.86 42.36 -6.13
N ASN A 5 -23.08 42.79 -5.76
CA ASN A 5 -23.93 42.05 -4.81
C ASN A 5 -24.34 40.65 -5.30
N ARG A 6 -24.44 40.45 -6.62
CA ARG A 6 -24.73 39.13 -7.22
C ARG A 6 -23.53 38.17 -7.17
N LYS A 7 -22.31 38.68 -7.43
CA LYS A 7 -21.08 37.88 -7.35
C LYS A 7 -20.79 37.42 -5.93
N MET A 8 -20.97 38.31 -4.94
CA MET A 8 -20.74 37.97 -3.53
C MET A 8 -21.74 36.91 -3.03
N ALA A 9 -22.99 36.96 -3.47
CA ALA A 9 -24.00 35.94 -3.15
C ALA A 9 -23.68 34.56 -3.77
N GLN A 10 -23.20 34.54 -5.03
CA GLN A 10 -22.75 33.31 -5.68
C GLN A 10 -21.50 32.72 -5.03
N GLN A 11 -20.54 33.58 -4.67
CA GLN A 11 -19.32 33.16 -4.00
C GLN A 11 -19.57 32.66 -2.58
N ARG A 12 -20.48 33.28 -1.80
CA ARG A 12 -20.86 32.78 -0.47
C ARG A 12 -21.49 31.38 -0.55
N ARG A 13 -22.38 31.16 -1.51
CA ARG A 13 -22.97 29.82 -1.76
C ARG A 13 -21.94 28.79 -2.20
N ALA A 14 -20.98 29.19 -3.04
CA ALA A 14 -19.88 28.32 -3.46
C ALA A 14 -18.91 28.02 -2.30
N GLN A 15 -18.59 29.02 -1.47
CA GLN A 15 -17.73 28.85 -0.30
C GLN A 15 -18.41 28.01 0.78
N GLU A 16 -19.72 28.13 0.98
CA GLU A 16 -20.45 27.26 1.91
C GLU A 16 -20.40 25.80 1.50
N ARG A 17 -20.46 25.49 0.19
CA ARG A 17 -20.29 24.12 -0.31
C ARG A 17 -18.88 23.60 -0.07
N ARG A 18 -17.86 24.40 -0.39
CA ARG A 18 -16.45 24.07 -0.14
C ARG A 18 -16.14 23.91 1.34
N LYS A 19 -16.75 24.73 2.21
CA LYS A 19 -16.63 24.60 3.67
C LYS A 19 -17.30 23.32 4.16
N LYS A 20 -18.47 22.97 3.65
CA LYS A 20 -19.15 21.69 3.97
C LYS A 20 -18.34 20.48 3.52
N GLU A 21 -17.74 20.53 2.35
CA GLU A 21 -16.82 19.50 1.86
C GLU A 21 -15.59 19.37 2.76
N ARG A 22 -14.94 20.49 3.09
CA ARG A 22 -13.79 20.46 4.01
C ARG A 22 -14.18 19.97 5.39
N ILE A 23 -15.34 20.32 5.92
CA ILE A 23 -15.81 19.82 7.22
C ILE A 23 -16.15 18.32 7.15
N ARG A 24 -16.72 17.82 6.04
CA ARG A 24 -16.99 16.38 5.87
C ARG A 24 -15.68 15.60 5.73
N LYS A 25 -14.74 16.11 4.93
CA LYS A 25 -13.39 15.54 4.80
C LYS A 25 -12.66 15.57 6.15
N LEU A 26 -12.74 16.67 6.89
CA LEU A 26 -12.11 16.80 8.20
C LEU A 26 -12.76 15.91 9.26
N LYS A 27 -14.09 15.70 9.23
CA LYS A 27 -14.76 14.74 10.13
C LYS A 27 -14.37 13.31 9.81
N LYS A 28 -14.38 12.91 8.53
CA LYS A 28 -13.90 11.59 8.11
C LYS A 28 -12.43 11.39 8.49
N PHE A 29 -11.59 12.38 8.21
CA PHE A 29 -10.17 12.36 8.55
C PHE A 29 -9.96 12.30 10.07
N LEU A 30 -10.72 13.04 10.88
CA LEU A 30 -10.62 13.01 12.33
C LEU A 30 -11.09 11.67 12.92
N THR A 31 -12.15 11.07 12.38
CA THR A 31 -12.63 9.75 12.83
C THR A 31 -11.62 8.63 12.55
N ILE A 32 -10.81 8.76 11.49
CA ILE A 32 -9.76 7.79 11.14
C ILE A 32 -8.44 8.14 11.86
N ALA A 33 -8.08 9.42 11.95
CA ALA A 33 -6.83 9.86 12.56
C ALA A 33 -6.80 9.67 14.08
N VAL A 34 -7.94 9.77 14.79
CA VAL A 34 -8.01 9.57 16.24
C VAL A 34 -7.62 8.14 16.66
N PRO A 35 -8.19 7.05 16.08
CA PRO A 35 -7.76 5.70 16.40
C PRO A 35 -6.33 5.42 15.94
N CYS A 36 -5.91 5.86 14.74
CA CYS A 36 -4.53 5.69 14.28
C CYS A 36 -3.50 6.35 15.23
N LEU A 37 -3.77 7.57 15.69
CA LEU A 37 -2.86 8.28 16.61
C LEU A 37 -2.81 7.60 17.98
N ALA A 38 -3.93 7.04 18.46
CA ALA A 38 -3.96 6.26 19.70
C ALA A 38 -3.11 4.97 19.61
N VAL A 39 -3.16 4.27 18.48
CA VAL A 39 -2.35 3.06 18.22
C VAL A 39 -0.86 3.42 18.11
N ILE A 40 -0.51 4.50 17.40
CA ILE A 40 0.87 4.98 17.30
C ILE A 40 1.43 5.37 18.66
N LEU A 41 0.65 6.04 19.52
CA LEU A 41 1.07 6.38 20.88
C LEU A 41 1.23 5.13 21.77
N LEU A 42 0.41 4.10 21.56
CA LEU A 42 0.53 2.83 22.28
C LEU A 42 1.80 2.08 21.88
N ILE A 43 2.09 1.99 20.58
CA ILE A 43 3.33 1.38 20.05
C ILE A 43 4.55 2.17 20.54
N ALA A 44 4.51 3.50 20.48
CA ALA A 44 5.59 4.34 20.99
C ALA A 44 5.79 4.18 22.51
N ALA A 45 4.72 4.04 23.29
CA ALA A 45 4.80 3.80 24.73
C ALA A 45 5.41 2.43 25.06
N ILE A 46 5.11 1.38 24.26
CA ILE A 46 5.73 0.06 24.38
C ILE A 46 7.24 0.16 24.08
N ALA A 47 7.61 0.76 22.94
CA ALA A 47 9.00 0.92 22.53
C ALA A 47 9.84 1.77 23.50
N LEU A 48 9.26 2.83 24.09
CA LEU A 48 9.95 3.66 25.08
C LEU A 48 10.09 2.96 26.45
N SER A 49 9.17 2.07 26.79
CA SER A 49 9.24 1.26 28.02
C SER A 49 10.27 0.13 27.90
N SER A 50 10.61 -0.30 26.69
CA SER A 50 11.64 -1.33 26.43
C SER A 50 13.08 -0.82 26.50
N ARG A 51 13.34 0.48 26.70
CA ARG A 51 14.71 1.02 26.82
C ARG A 51 15.24 1.10 28.25
N SER A 52 14.68 0.32 29.16
CA SER A 52 15.24 0.10 30.49
C SER A 52 15.64 -1.37 30.65
N SER A 53 16.92 -1.57 30.95
CA SER A 53 17.60 -2.80 31.40
C SER A 53 18.03 -3.83 30.33
N GLY A 54 19.33 -4.11 30.30
CA GLY A 54 19.83 -5.42 29.88
C GLY A 54 21.08 -5.40 29.00
N ASP A 55 22.25 -5.33 29.64
CA ASP A 55 23.58 -5.38 29.05
C ASP A 55 24.05 -6.81 28.66
N ASP A 56 24.95 -6.86 27.66
CA ASP A 56 26.14 -7.74 27.48
C ASP A 56 26.06 -9.28 27.17
N SER A 57 26.58 -9.60 25.98
CA SER A 57 27.69 -10.56 25.68
C SER A 57 27.51 -12.10 25.60
N SER A 58 27.69 -12.58 24.35
CA SER A 58 28.73 -13.51 23.86
C SER A 58 28.88 -14.96 24.40
N SER A 59 28.75 -15.96 23.51
CA SER A 59 29.84 -16.86 23.01
C SER A 59 29.33 -18.26 22.59
N GLY A 60 29.95 -18.86 21.55
CA GLY A 60 29.80 -20.29 21.23
C GLY A 60 30.09 -20.68 19.78
N THR A 61 31.37 -20.84 19.44
CA THR A 61 31.96 -21.27 18.15
C THR A 61 31.84 -22.79 17.87
N THR A 62 32.07 -23.18 16.60
CA THR A 62 32.66 -24.42 16.01
C THR A 62 31.71 -25.15 15.03
N ALA A 63 31.88 -25.11 13.68
CA ALA A 63 32.92 -25.73 12.80
C ALA A 63 32.76 -27.29 12.78
N GLU A 64 32.69 -28.07 11.69
CA GLU A 64 33.10 -28.01 10.27
C GLU A 64 32.36 -29.10 9.44
N ASP A 65 32.42 -29.04 8.10
CA ASP A 65 32.89 -30.10 7.13
C ASP A 65 32.21 -29.92 5.73
N THR A 66 32.80 -29.34 4.67
CA THR A 66 33.93 -29.67 3.75
C THR A 66 33.53 -30.42 2.47
N SER A 67 34.07 -29.91 1.34
CA SER A 67 34.25 -30.52 -0.01
C SER A 67 32.99 -30.75 -0.84
N GLY A 68 32.90 -30.39 -2.12
CA GLY A 68 33.82 -30.00 -3.20
C GLY A 68 32.92 -29.94 -4.45
N THR A 69 33.25 -29.54 -5.67
CA THR A 69 34.48 -29.32 -6.43
C THR A 69 34.00 -28.75 -7.78
N ASP A 70 34.68 -27.71 -8.25
CA ASP A 70 34.96 -27.30 -9.63
C ASP A 70 33.92 -27.43 -10.76
N THR A 71 33.82 -26.33 -11.51
CA THR A 71 34.13 -26.22 -12.96
C THR A 71 33.06 -25.47 -13.74
N ALA A 72 33.39 -24.20 -13.99
CA ALA A 72 33.34 -23.49 -15.26
C ALA A 72 32.16 -23.69 -16.24
N ASP A 73 31.75 -22.51 -16.72
CA ASP A 73 31.36 -22.23 -18.11
C ASP A 73 29.87 -22.41 -18.43
N THR A 74 29.15 -21.29 -18.46
CA THR A 74 28.50 -20.81 -19.71
C THR A 74 27.72 -19.55 -19.42
N SER A 75 28.07 -18.51 -20.18
CA SER A 75 27.32 -17.27 -20.38
C SER A 75 25.81 -17.49 -20.38
N SER A 76 25.08 -16.68 -19.64
CA SER A 76 23.86 -16.02 -20.09
C SER A 76 23.59 -14.86 -19.15
N ASP A 77 23.86 -13.66 -19.64
CA ASP A 77 23.18 -12.44 -19.24
C ASP A 77 21.71 -12.74 -18.98
N GLU A 78 21.26 -12.60 -17.74
CA GLU A 78 19.88 -12.19 -17.46
C GLU A 78 20.00 -11.08 -16.42
N THR A 79 20.42 -9.92 -16.93
CA THR A 79 20.04 -8.64 -16.35
C THR A 79 18.52 -8.56 -16.44
N GLY A 80 17.84 -9.19 -15.50
CA GLY A 80 16.42 -8.96 -15.20
C GLY A 80 16.27 -7.56 -14.61
N SER A 81 16.55 -6.54 -15.43
CA SER A 81 16.11 -5.19 -15.16
C SER A 81 14.61 -5.22 -15.32
N THR A 82 13.89 -5.48 -14.23
CA THR A 82 12.45 -5.23 -14.15
C THR A 82 12.26 -3.74 -14.37
N SER A 83 12.11 -3.35 -15.63
CA SER A 83 11.93 -1.97 -16.05
C SER A 83 10.47 -1.62 -15.79
N TYR A 84 10.18 -1.12 -14.59
CA TYR A 84 8.89 -0.54 -14.27
C TYR A 84 8.66 0.73 -15.12
N SER A 85 7.42 1.02 -15.49
CA SER A 85 7.08 2.29 -16.12
C SER A 85 7.40 3.45 -15.17
N THR A 86 8.44 4.22 -15.48
CA THR A 86 8.88 5.41 -14.73
C THR A 86 8.04 6.64 -15.08
N ASP A 87 7.33 6.59 -16.21
CA ASP A 87 6.59 7.73 -16.74
C ASP A 87 5.21 7.83 -16.07
N THR A 88 5.10 8.73 -15.10
CA THR A 88 3.84 9.07 -14.43
C THR A 88 2.76 9.66 -15.37
N SER A 89 3.08 9.93 -16.64
CA SER A 89 2.09 10.29 -17.67
C SER A 89 1.51 9.10 -18.42
N LEU A 90 2.08 7.90 -18.22
CA LEU A 90 1.56 6.65 -18.76
C LEU A 90 0.65 5.98 -17.74
N THR A 91 -0.46 5.47 -18.25
CA THR A 91 -1.39 4.62 -17.53
C THR A 91 -0.89 3.19 -17.52
N VAL A 92 -1.08 2.50 -16.41
CA VAL A 92 -0.78 1.06 -16.30
C VAL A 92 -1.78 0.26 -17.10
N GLU A 93 -1.28 -0.68 -17.92
CA GLU A 93 -2.08 -1.58 -18.73
C GLU A 93 -1.92 -3.04 -18.30
N SER A 94 -2.79 -3.92 -18.80
CA SER A 94 -2.64 -5.36 -18.57
C SER A 94 -1.37 -5.88 -19.23
N GLY A 95 -0.59 -6.65 -18.48
CA GLY A 95 0.73 -7.15 -18.87
C GLY A 95 1.89 -6.34 -18.30
N ASP A 96 1.64 -5.15 -17.75
CA ASP A 96 2.67 -4.35 -17.10
C ASP A 96 3.00 -4.88 -15.71
N THR A 97 4.28 -4.78 -15.35
CA THR A 97 4.76 -5.02 -13.99
C THR A 97 4.87 -3.68 -13.25
N VAL A 98 4.24 -3.58 -12.09
CA VAL A 98 4.29 -2.40 -11.22
C VAL A 98 4.70 -2.80 -9.82
N ASN A 99 5.47 -1.95 -9.16
CA ASN A 99 5.74 -2.10 -7.73
C ASN A 99 4.62 -1.40 -6.95
N ILE A 100 3.85 -2.15 -6.16
CA ILE A 100 2.68 -1.65 -5.43
C ILE A 100 2.84 -1.87 -3.92
N ASP A 101 2.55 -0.83 -3.14
CA ASP A 101 2.32 -0.93 -1.70
C ASP A 101 0.82 -1.00 -1.45
N TYR A 102 0.31 -2.08 -0.88
CA TYR A 102 -1.11 -2.19 -0.57
C TYR A 102 -1.33 -2.51 0.90
N VAL A 103 -2.47 -2.04 1.41
CA VAL A 103 -3.00 -2.37 2.73
C VAL A 103 -4.46 -2.77 2.61
N GLY A 104 -4.73 -4.03 2.90
CA GLY A 104 -6.03 -4.67 2.86
C GLY A 104 -6.67 -4.70 4.24
N THR A 105 -7.93 -4.28 4.29
CA THR A 105 -8.74 -4.28 5.50
C THR A 105 -10.06 -4.98 5.26
N VAL A 106 -10.48 -5.82 6.21
CA VAL A 106 -11.79 -6.47 6.23
C VAL A 106 -12.53 -5.98 7.46
N ASP A 107 -13.73 -5.44 7.28
CA ASP A 107 -14.52 -4.83 8.36
C ASP A 107 -13.75 -3.75 9.18
N GLY A 108 -12.76 -3.11 8.57
CA GLY A 108 -11.91 -2.09 9.20
C GLY A 108 -10.73 -2.63 10.00
N VAL A 109 -10.44 -3.93 9.91
CA VAL A 109 -9.28 -4.59 10.52
C VAL A 109 -8.34 -5.07 9.42
N GLU A 110 -7.05 -4.75 9.51
CA GLU A 110 -6.02 -5.27 8.61
C GLU A 110 -5.90 -6.79 8.79
N PHE A 111 -5.85 -7.53 7.69
CA PHE A 111 -5.69 -8.98 7.72
C PHE A 111 -4.26 -9.39 7.42
N GLU A 112 -3.85 -10.54 7.95
CA GLU A 112 -2.49 -11.07 7.77
C GLU A 112 -2.21 -11.39 6.30
N GLY A 113 -1.08 -10.91 5.78
CA GLY A 113 -0.73 -11.00 4.35
C GLY A 113 -1.47 -10.00 3.45
N GLY A 114 -2.34 -9.16 4.02
CA GLY A 114 -3.04 -8.08 3.33
C GLY A 114 -2.25 -6.78 3.23
N SER A 115 -1.04 -6.70 3.81
CA SER A 115 -0.22 -5.49 3.81
C SER A 115 1.20 -5.80 3.34
N THR A 116 1.77 -4.89 2.56
CA THR A 116 3.21 -4.87 2.23
C THR A 116 4.03 -4.00 3.19
N ASP A 117 3.39 -3.36 4.18
CA ASP A 117 4.02 -2.49 5.20
C ASP A 117 4.97 -1.42 4.62
N GLY A 118 4.69 -0.94 3.40
CA GLY A 118 5.55 0.01 2.70
C GLY A 118 6.79 -0.57 2.03
N ALA A 119 7.02 -1.88 2.11
CA ALA A 119 8.12 -2.55 1.41
C ALA A 119 7.88 -2.63 -0.11
N GLY A 120 6.61 -2.60 -0.53
CA GLY A 120 6.20 -2.79 -1.92
C GLY A 120 6.35 -4.24 -2.38
N THR A 121 5.61 -4.60 -3.42
CA THR A 121 5.75 -5.90 -4.09
C THR A 121 5.50 -5.75 -5.58
N ASP A 122 6.14 -6.61 -6.37
CA ASP A 122 6.01 -6.58 -7.82
C ASP A 122 4.75 -7.33 -8.24
N LEU A 123 3.85 -6.60 -8.87
CA LEU A 123 2.57 -7.10 -9.36
C LEU A 123 2.54 -7.00 -10.87
N VAL A 124 2.25 -8.11 -11.53
CA VAL A 124 1.93 -8.15 -12.96
C VAL A 124 0.42 -8.03 -13.13
N ILE A 125 -0.01 -6.96 -13.80
CA ILE A 125 -1.44 -6.65 -13.99
C ILE A 125 -2.07 -7.61 -14.99
N GLY A 126 -3.14 -8.29 -14.60
CA GLY A 126 -3.80 -9.33 -15.39
C GLY A 126 -3.10 -10.69 -15.30
N SER A 127 -2.23 -10.89 -14.30
CA SER A 127 -1.65 -12.22 -14.04
C SER A 127 -2.64 -13.17 -13.38
N GLY A 128 -3.68 -12.63 -12.72
CA GLY A 128 -4.61 -13.42 -11.92
C GLY A 128 -3.94 -14.04 -10.68
N SER A 129 -2.81 -13.47 -10.25
CA SER A 129 -2.14 -13.87 -9.01
C SER A 129 -2.85 -13.30 -7.79
N TYR A 130 -3.57 -12.19 -7.98
CA TYR A 130 -4.38 -11.54 -6.96
C TYR A 130 -5.87 -11.76 -7.22
N ILE A 131 -6.67 -11.36 -6.24
CA ILE A 131 -8.11 -11.56 -6.27
C ILE A 131 -8.74 -10.73 -7.39
N ASP A 132 -9.71 -11.32 -8.10
CA ASP A 132 -10.36 -10.67 -9.25
C ASP A 132 -10.93 -9.30 -8.88
N GLY A 133 -10.70 -8.33 -9.76
CA GLY A 133 -11.10 -6.93 -9.56
C GLY A 133 -10.14 -6.09 -8.74
N PHE A 134 -9.08 -6.65 -8.14
CA PHE A 134 -7.98 -5.86 -7.58
C PHE A 134 -7.12 -5.28 -8.71
N GLU A 135 -6.57 -6.16 -9.56
CA GLU A 135 -5.68 -5.79 -10.67
C GLU A 135 -6.39 -4.87 -11.67
N ASP A 136 -7.67 -5.12 -11.96
CA ASP A 136 -8.47 -4.32 -12.88
C ASP A 136 -8.65 -2.86 -12.45
N GLN A 137 -8.64 -2.59 -11.13
CA GLN A 137 -8.77 -1.22 -10.61
C GLN A 137 -7.44 -0.46 -10.60
N LEU A 138 -6.32 -1.16 -10.82
CA LEU A 138 -5.00 -0.57 -11.00
C LEU A 138 -4.72 -0.25 -12.48
N ILE A 139 -5.48 -0.86 -13.41
CA ILE A 139 -5.49 -0.43 -14.81
C ILE A 139 -5.93 1.03 -14.88
N ASP A 140 -5.31 1.81 -15.76
CA ASP A 140 -5.49 3.26 -15.88
C ASP A 140 -4.96 4.11 -14.70
N ALA A 141 -4.39 3.48 -13.67
CA ALA A 141 -3.68 4.21 -12.61
C ALA A 141 -2.28 4.63 -13.08
N HIS A 142 -1.75 5.69 -12.50
CA HIS A 142 -0.39 6.16 -12.79
C HIS A 142 0.56 5.75 -11.66
N PRO A 143 1.85 5.49 -11.96
CA PRO A 143 2.87 5.34 -10.94
C PRO A 143 2.88 6.56 -9.98
N GLY A 144 2.87 6.30 -8.67
CA GLY A 144 2.77 7.33 -7.63
C GLY A 144 1.34 7.62 -7.14
N ASP A 145 0.31 7.17 -7.87
CA ASP A 145 -1.08 7.34 -7.44
C ASP A 145 -1.48 6.37 -6.32
N THR A 146 -2.44 6.80 -5.51
CA THR A 146 -3.09 5.96 -4.50
C THR A 146 -4.51 5.65 -4.95
N VAL A 147 -4.82 4.36 -5.06
CA VAL A 147 -6.10 3.82 -5.50
C VAL A 147 -6.76 3.09 -4.33
N GLU A 148 -8.03 3.40 -4.07
CA GLU A 148 -8.86 2.67 -3.12
C GLU A 148 -9.71 1.65 -3.90
N VAL A 149 -9.45 0.38 -3.65
CA VAL A 149 -10.06 -0.77 -4.31
C VAL A 149 -10.99 -1.46 -3.31
N ASN A 150 -12.25 -1.69 -3.70
CA ASN A 150 -13.17 -2.49 -2.89
C ASN A 150 -13.43 -3.80 -3.63
N VAL A 151 -13.16 -4.91 -2.95
CA VAL A 151 -13.28 -6.24 -3.53
C VAL A 151 -13.94 -7.20 -2.55
N THR A 152 -14.41 -8.33 -3.06
CA THR A 152 -14.97 -9.40 -2.22
C THR A 152 -14.15 -10.65 -2.47
N PHE A 153 -13.63 -11.25 -1.40
CA PHE A 153 -12.89 -12.49 -1.49
C PHE A 153 -13.81 -13.63 -1.96
N PRO A 154 -13.31 -14.57 -2.76
CA PRO A 154 -14.06 -15.75 -3.13
C PRO A 154 -14.39 -16.59 -1.89
N GLU A 155 -15.42 -17.43 -1.97
CA GLU A 155 -15.82 -18.30 -0.84
C GLU A 155 -14.78 -19.39 -0.54
N ASP A 156 -13.90 -19.69 -1.49
CA ASP A 156 -12.83 -20.69 -1.40
C ASP A 156 -11.45 -20.02 -1.54
N TYR A 157 -11.23 -18.92 -0.82
CA TYR A 157 -9.91 -18.27 -0.75
C TYR A 157 -8.89 -19.07 0.07
N GLY A 158 -9.37 -20.03 0.88
CA GLY A 158 -8.53 -20.89 1.72
C GLY A 158 -8.21 -20.31 3.10
N VAL A 159 -8.72 -19.11 3.41
CA VAL A 159 -8.63 -18.47 4.73
C VAL A 159 -10.04 -18.23 5.25
N GLU A 160 -10.45 -18.97 6.29
CA GLU A 160 -11.82 -18.92 6.83
C GLU A 160 -12.27 -17.49 7.17
N ASP A 161 -11.34 -16.65 7.65
CA ASP A 161 -11.63 -15.27 8.03
C ASP A 161 -11.78 -14.30 6.86
N LEU A 162 -11.39 -14.70 5.64
CA LEU A 162 -11.48 -13.89 4.42
C LEU A 162 -12.53 -14.43 3.44
N ASN A 163 -12.80 -15.74 3.46
CA ASN A 163 -13.75 -16.39 2.55
C ASN A 163 -15.10 -15.66 2.48
N GLY A 164 -15.46 -15.18 1.28
CA GLY A 164 -16.73 -14.50 1.03
C GLY A 164 -16.88 -13.11 1.66
N LYS A 165 -15.83 -12.54 2.27
CA LYS A 165 -15.90 -11.24 2.93
C LYS A 165 -15.54 -10.09 2.00
N ALA A 166 -16.17 -8.94 2.25
CA ALA A 166 -15.84 -7.70 1.58
C ALA A 166 -14.60 -7.07 2.23
N ALA A 167 -13.66 -6.65 1.38
CA ALA A 167 -12.40 -6.05 1.78
C ALA A 167 -12.17 -4.73 1.05
N GLY A 168 -11.67 -3.75 1.79
CA GLY A 168 -11.15 -2.51 1.24
C GLY A 168 -9.63 -2.60 1.18
N ILE A 169 -9.07 -2.56 -0.03
CA ILE A 169 -7.63 -2.54 -0.27
C ILE A 169 -7.25 -1.14 -0.72
N THR A 170 -6.32 -0.50 -0.02
CA THR A 170 -5.72 0.76 -0.45
C THR A 170 -4.37 0.44 -1.05
N GLY A 171 -4.21 0.62 -2.35
CA GLY A 171 -2.97 0.39 -3.09
C GLY A 171 -2.33 1.71 -3.51
N ARG A 172 -1.01 1.81 -3.39
CA ARG A 172 -0.19 2.88 -3.93
C ARG A 172 0.81 2.29 -4.89
N LEU A 173 0.84 2.79 -6.11
CA LEU A 173 1.89 2.43 -7.05
C LEU A 173 3.15 3.24 -6.70
N PHE A 174 4.29 2.58 -6.59
CA PHE A 174 5.56 3.28 -6.47
C PHE A 174 6.00 3.82 -7.83
N PRO A 175 6.62 5.00 -7.86
CA PRO A 175 7.49 5.34 -8.98
C PRO A 175 8.61 4.29 -9.06
N ALA A 176 8.87 3.81 -10.26
CA ALA A 176 9.96 2.90 -10.61
C ALA A 176 11.33 3.26 -9.99
N ASP A 177 11.57 4.55 -9.74
CA ASP A 177 12.83 5.09 -9.23
C ASP A 177 13.01 4.95 -7.70
N THR A 178 12.03 4.38 -6.99
CA THR A 178 11.97 4.40 -5.52
C THR A 178 12.38 3.10 -4.84
N VAL A 179 12.81 2.09 -5.62
CA VAL A 179 13.19 0.74 -5.15
C VAL A 179 14.70 0.55 -5.15
#